data_AF-F0GGP5-F1
#
_entry.id   AF-F0GGP5-F1
#
_cell.length_a   1.000
_cell.length_b   1.000
_cell.length_c   1.000
_cell.angle_alpha   90.00
_cell.angle_beta   90.00
_cell.angle_gamma   90.00
#
_symmetry.space_group_name_H-M   'P 1'
#
loop_
_entity.id
_entity.type
_entity.pdbx_description
1 polymer ?
#
loop_
_entity_poly.entity_id
_entity_poly.type
_entity_poly.pdbx_seq_one_letter_code
_entity_poly.pdbx_strand_id
1 'polypeptide(L)' 'VDALRDDPALVRYHWLPSVRGDLLAKLGRADEAKAEFRRAAELTRNARERELLLRRATGA' A
#
# COMPACT_ATOMS: atom_id res chain seq x y z
N VAL A 1 9.99 -7.13 5.42
CA VAL A 1 8.75 -6.70 4.72
C VAL A 1 8.56 -7.48 3.42
N ASP A 2 9.61 -7.72 2.63
CA ASP A 2 9.48 -8.48 1.37
C ASP A 2 9.01 -9.93 1.56
N ALA A 3 9.25 -10.55 2.71
CA ALA A 3 8.69 -11.86 3.07
C ALA A 3 7.14 -11.87 3.19
N LEU A 4 6.49 -10.72 3.42
CA LEU A 4 5.02 -10.60 3.44
C LEU A 4 4.42 -10.63 2.02
N ARG A 5 5.24 -10.45 0.98
CA ARG A 5 4.81 -10.45 -0.42
C ARG A 5 4.35 -11.83 -0.88
N ASP A 6 4.98 -12.87 -0.32
CA ASP A 6 4.82 -14.25 -0.76
C ASP A 6 3.93 -15.06 0.21
N ASP A 7 3.35 -14.40 1.23
CA ASP A 7 2.41 -15.04 2.17
C ASP A 7 1.02 -15.17 1.52
N PRO A 8 0.58 -16.40 1.16
CA PRO A 8 -0.68 -16.62 0.46
C PRO A 8 -1.91 -16.22 1.28
N ALA A 9 -1.79 -16.19 2.61
CA ALA A 9 -2.87 -15.76 3.49
C ALA A 9 -3.09 -14.25 3.40
N LEU A 10 -2.02 -13.48 3.16
CA LEU A 10 -2.08 -12.03 3.07
C LEU A 10 -2.31 -11.53 1.62
N VAL A 11 -1.98 -12.30 0.59
CA VAL A 11 -2.27 -11.97 -0.82
C VAL A 11 -3.77 -11.85 -1.12
N ARG A 12 -4.62 -12.58 -0.38
CA ARG A 12 -6.09 -12.45 -0.49
C ARG A 12 -6.66 -11.28 0.33
N TYR A 13 -5.87 -10.68 1.22
CA TYR A 13 -6.25 -9.45 1.88
C TYR A 13 -5.95 -8.28 0.94
N HIS A 14 -7.00 -7.65 0.41
CA HIS A 14 -6.91 -6.42 -0.36
C HIS A 14 -6.18 -5.26 0.38
N TRP A 15 -5.89 -5.43 1.67
CA TRP A 15 -5.13 -4.51 2.54
C TRP A 15 -3.60 -4.67 2.42
N LEU A 16 -3.09 -5.72 1.75
CA LEU A 16 -1.65 -6.02 1.66
C LEU A 16 -0.81 -4.84 1.16
N PRO A 17 -1.18 -4.14 0.06
CA PRO A 17 -0.33 -3.06 -0.44
C PRO A 17 -0.43 -1.80 0.46
N SER A 18 -1.56 -1.58 1.15
CA SER A 18 -1.70 -0.48 2.13
C SER A 18 -0.82 -0.70 3.36
N VAL A 19 -0.83 -1.91 3.93
CA VAL A 19 0.02 -2.27 5.08
C VAL A 19 1.49 -2.22 4.71
N ARG A 20 1.84 -2.66 3.49
CA ARG A 20 3.22 -2.56 3.00
C ARG A 20 3.66 -1.11 2.82
N GLY A 21 2.81 -0.26 2.26
CA GLY A 21 3.05 1.18 2.17
C GLY A 21 3.34 1.81 3.54
N ASP A 22 2.53 1.49 4.55
CA ASP A 22 2.71 2.00 5.92
C ASP A 22 4.03 1.50 6.55
N LEU A 23 4.42 0.24 6.32
CA LEU A 23 5.69 -0.32 6.82
C LEU A 23 6.91 0.29 6.12
N LEU A 24 6.84 0.48 4.80
CA LEU A 24 7.92 1.10 4.01
C LEU A 24 8.12 2.56 4.41
N ALA A 25 7.03 3.30 4.65
CA ALA A 25 7.09 4.68 5.13
C ALA A 25 7.77 4.76 6.51
N LYS A 26 7.44 3.84 7.43
CA LYS A 26 8.10 3.74 8.75
C LYS A 26 9.59 3.40 8.65
N LEU A 27 10.02 2.71 7.59
CA LEU A 27 11.42 2.39 7.32
C LEU A 27 12.16 3.50 6.55
N GLY A 28 11.51 4.64 6.28
CA GLY A 28 12.09 5.73 5.48
C GLY A 28 12.17 5.45 3.98
N ARG A 29 11.63 4.32 3.51
CA ARG A 29 11.60 3.89 2.10
C ARG A 29 10.42 4.53 1.38
N ALA A 30 10.44 5.86 1.30
CA ALA A 30 9.30 6.67 0.85
C ALA A 30 8.87 6.34 -0.59
N ASP A 31 9.80 6.17 -1.52
CA ASP A 31 9.45 5.92 -2.93
C ASP A 31 8.76 4.57 -3.13
N GLU A 32 9.20 3.56 -2.40
CA GLU A 32 8.57 2.24 -2.41
C GLU A 32 7.22 2.26 -1.71
N ALA A 33 7.08 3.00 -0.61
CA ALA A 33 5.80 3.21 0.05
C ALA A 33 4.78 3.85 -0.91
N LYS A 34 5.19 4.88 -1.64
CA LYS A 34 4.36 5.57 -2.64
C LYS A 34 3.91 4.65 -3.77
N ALA A 35 4.78 3.73 -4.21
CA ALA A 35 4.43 2.75 -5.23
C ALA A 35 3.36 1.76 -4.73
N GLU A 36 3.47 1.31 -3.49
CA GLU A 36 2.51 0.38 -2.89
C GLU A 36 1.15 1.02 -2.63
N PHE A 37 1.11 2.28 -2.17
CA PHE A 37 -0.14 3.01 -2.01
C PHE A 37 -0.85 3.23 -3.35
N ARG A 38 -0.13 3.52 -4.43
CA ARG A 38 -0.71 3.59 -5.78
C ARG A 38 -1.32 2.26 -6.20
N ARG A 39 -0.62 1.15 -5.97
CA ARG A 39 -1.11 -0.19 -6.29
C ARG A 39 -2.35 -0.58 -5.47
N ALA A 40 -2.40 -0.24 -4.18
CA ALA A 40 -3.63 -0.40 -3.38
C ALA A 40 -4.79 0.45 -3.93
N ALA A 41 -4.51 1.67 -4.39
CA ALA A 41 -5.52 2.57 -4.94
C ALA A 41 -6.16 2.05 -6.24
N GLU A 42 -5.41 1.26 -7.03
CA GLU A 42 -5.91 0.59 -8.24
C GLU A 42 -6.77 -0.65 -7.92
N LEU A 43 -6.53 -1.30 -6.78
CA LEU A 43 -7.21 -2.54 -6.40
C LEU A 43 -8.51 -2.31 -5.62
N THR A 44 -8.66 -1.16 -4.96
CA THR A 44 -9.91 -0.82 -4.27
C THR A 44 -10.97 -0.31 -5.25
N ARG A 45 -12.21 -0.75 -5.05
CA ARG A 45 -13.40 -0.23 -5.75
C ARG A 45 -14.07 0.91 -4.98
N ASN A 46 -13.58 1.25 -3.79
CA ASN A 46 -14.12 2.32 -2.96
C ASN A 46 -13.41 3.64 -3.29
N ALA A 47 -14.16 4.60 -3.84
CA ALA A 47 -13.63 5.90 -4.26
C ALA A 47 -12.97 6.69 -3.10
N ARG A 48 -13.53 6.60 -1.89
CA ARG A 48 -12.98 7.27 -0.69
C ARG A 48 -11.67 6.65 -0.24
N GLU A 49 -11.58 5.32 -0.30
CA GLU A 49 -10.35 4.59 0.03
C GLU A 49 -9.25 4.86 -1.01
N ARG A 50 -9.63 4.89 -2.30
CA ARG A 50 -8.74 5.25 -3.40
C ARG A 50 -8.13 6.63 -3.23
N GLU A 51 -8.93 7.63 -2.87
CA GLU A 51 -8.44 8.99 -2.64
C GLU A 51 -7.46 9.06 -1.46
N LEU A 52 -7.76 8.37 -0.35
CA LEU A 52 -6.86 8.29 0.81
C LEU A 52 -5.51 7.70 0.45
N LEU A 53 -5.50 6.60 -0.32
CA LEU A 53 -4.29 5.92 -0.76
C LEU A 53 -3.47 6.79 -1.73
N LEU A 54 -4.13 7.49 -2.67
CA LEU A 54 -3.45 8.42 -3.57
C LEU A 54 -2.80 9.60 -2.82
N ARG A 55 -3.47 10.16 -1.81
CA ARG A 55 -2.90 11.21 -0.95
C ARG A 55 -1.64 10.73 -0.21
N ARG A 56 -1.64 9.48 0.28
CA ARG A 56 -0.45 8.86 0.88
C ARG A 56 0.65 8.60 -0.15
N ALA A 57 0.29 8.29 -1.39
CA ALA A 57 1.25 8.06 -2.48
C ALA A 57 1.91 9.34 -3.02
N THR A 58 1.32 10.51 -2.82
CA THR A 58 1.91 11.78 -3.21
C THR A 58 2.82 12.37 -2.12
N GLY A 59 2.72 11.87 -0.88
CA GLY A 59 3.37 12.45 0.29
C GLY A 59 2.65 13.73 0.71
N ALA A 60 2.14 13.75 1.94
CA ALA A 60 1.85 14.99 2.65
C ALA A 60 3.10 15.40 3.42
#